data_AF-A0A0S8AFY4-F1
#
_entry.id   AF-A0A0S8AFY4-F1
#
_cell.length_a   1.000
_cell.length_b   1.000
_cell.length_c   1.000
_cell.angle_alpha   90.00
_cell.angle_beta   90.00
_cell.angle_gamma   90.00
#
_symmetry.space_group_name_H-M   'P 1'
#
loop_
_entity.id
_entity.type
_entity.pdbx_description
1 polymer ?
#
loop_
_entity_poly.entity_id
_entity_poly.type
_entity_poly.pdbx_seq_one_letter_code
_entity_poly.pdbx_strand_id
1 'polypeptide(L)'
;ARSVLDRLGRAIAALSDRCYDLLQDKAAALGTAFYAEEWMMNMFSEEVVRGRLSFILSLLVHHLEPILRESAQLGDWQVISRGQAAGVIEVVDSLSSIQGRSFETPTIVIAEKVRGDEEPVKGLKAVITPDLVDLVAHVSIRARNSQLLFATCYNRQQFDHLKSMKGQRLRMKVSPSGDVLIETFEGELSVDAHYMNTGLKAMPRPPFKDYAITAREFSEERVGGKSLNLVHLGAKLPDWIRVPASAAIPFGVFEEVLGLDMNRSVAKRCSELLAGMGKSPETTLSEIRKGLLDLEAPGELVSSLRIVLEDSGLAWPDNWPEAWMCIKRVWASKWNERAYVSRSVRGIPHEGLFMAVLIQQVVKAKYAFVIHTTNPFTSDANELYAELVPGLGETLVGNYPGRALGFTSSKADPEPRLMSYPSKSTALSGGGLIFRSDSNGEDLAGYAGAGLYDSVMLDPPREVHLNYADEKILWDRDFRKHLLTSIVKIGTELEKAMGSPQDIEGAYADEKLYVVQTRPQV
;
A
#
# COMPACT_ATOMS: atom_id res chain seq x y z
N ALA A 1 2.44 6.77 -25.76
CA ALA A 1 1.31 6.08 -26.42
C ALA A 1 0.60 5.11 -25.48
N ARG A 2 1.26 4.07 -24.96
CA ARG A 2 0.64 3.09 -24.05
C ARG A 2 -0.09 3.70 -22.84
N SER A 3 0.55 4.62 -22.10
CA SER A 3 -0.09 5.29 -20.96
C SER A 3 -1.35 6.09 -21.32
N VAL A 4 -1.43 6.62 -22.55
CA VAL A 4 -2.64 7.28 -23.07
C VAL A 4 -3.72 6.23 -23.34
N LEU A 5 -3.35 5.10 -23.96
CA LEU A 5 -4.26 3.99 -24.21
C LEU A 5 -4.84 3.42 -22.91
N ASP A 6 -4.01 3.25 -21.87
CA ASP A 6 -4.45 2.80 -20.55
C ASP A 6 -5.51 3.75 -19.95
N ARG A 7 -5.29 5.06 -20.08
CA ARG A 7 -6.23 6.09 -19.62
C ARG A 7 -7.54 6.06 -20.41
N LEU A 8 -7.45 5.94 -21.74
CA LEU A 8 -8.60 5.82 -22.62
C LEU A 8 -9.42 4.57 -22.30
N GLY A 9 -8.77 3.42 -22.17
CA GLY A 9 -9.41 2.15 -21.80
C GLY A 9 -10.19 2.27 -20.50
N ARG A 10 -9.56 2.82 -19.44
CA ARG A 10 -10.27 3.08 -18.17
C ARG A 10 -11.43 4.05 -18.30
N ALA A 11 -11.25 5.15 -19.04
CA ALA A 11 -12.31 6.14 -19.21
C ALA A 11 -13.51 5.58 -19.98
N ILE A 12 -13.25 4.75 -20.99
CA ILE A 12 -14.27 4.06 -21.79
C ILE A 12 -14.99 3.01 -20.93
N ALA A 13 -14.25 2.19 -20.16
CA ALA A 13 -14.83 1.21 -19.24
C ALA A 13 -15.75 1.90 -18.22
N ALA A 14 -15.27 2.95 -17.55
CA ALA A 14 -16.07 3.71 -16.59
C ALA A 14 -17.31 4.36 -17.22
N LEU A 15 -17.26 4.74 -18.50
CA LEU A 15 -18.43 5.24 -19.22
C LEU A 15 -19.45 4.12 -19.49
N SER A 16 -18.98 2.94 -19.90
CA SER A 16 -19.82 1.76 -20.12
C SER A 16 -20.48 1.29 -18.82
N ASP A 17 -19.72 1.19 -17.73
CA ASP A 17 -20.22 0.80 -16.41
C ASP A 17 -21.30 1.76 -15.92
N ARG A 18 -21.04 3.07 -15.98
CA ARG A 18 -22.06 4.08 -15.62
C ARG A 18 -23.33 3.97 -16.47
N CYS A 19 -23.19 3.68 -17.77
CA CYS A 19 -24.36 3.48 -18.63
C CYS A 19 -25.15 2.24 -18.21
N TYR A 20 -24.45 1.14 -17.90
CA TYR A 20 -25.08 -0.09 -17.43
C TYR A 20 -25.81 0.14 -16.11
N ASP A 21 -25.14 0.71 -15.10
CA ASP A 21 -25.70 0.94 -13.76
C ASP A 21 -26.93 1.87 -13.80
N LEU A 22 -26.92 2.88 -14.68
CA LEU A 22 -28.07 3.79 -14.83
C LEU A 22 -29.29 3.17 -15.50
N LEU A 23 -29.09 2.08 -16.24
CA LEU A 23 -30.11 1.45 -17.08
C LEU A 23 -30.64 0.14 -16.49
N GLN A 24 -29.80 -0.68 -15.87
CA GLN A 24 -30.16 -2.07 -15.53
C GLN A 24 -31.35 -2.17 -14.59
N ASP A 25 -31.38 -1.38 -13.52
CA ASP A 25 -32.51 -1.39 -12.58
C ASP A 25 -33.82 -0.94 -13.24
N LYS A 26 -33.75 0.03 -14.16
CA LYS A 26 -34.91 0.52 -14.91
C LYS A 26 -35.38 -0.48 -15.94
N ALA A 27 -34.44 -1.14 -16.62
CA ALA A 27 -34.73 -2.20 -17.58
C ALA A 27 -35.42 -3.39 -16.89
N ALA A 28 -34.94 -3.80 -15.71
CA ALA A 28 -35.56 -4.85 -14.91
C ALA A 28 -36.97 -4.45 -14.42
N ALA A 29 -37.14 -3.23 -13.92
CA ALA A 29 -38.44 -2.75 -13.45
C ALA A 29 -39.49 -2.67 -14.58
N LEU A 30 -39.12 -2.10 -15.74
CA LEU A 30 -39.99 -2.03 -16.90
C LEU A 30 -40.26 -3.41 -17.48
N GLY A 31 -39.23 -4.25 -17.62
CA GLY A 31 -39.37 -5.60 -18.13
C GLY A 31 -40.33 -6.44 -17.30
N THR A 32 -40.25 -6.34 -15.97
CA THR A 32 -41.19 -7.00 -15.06
C THR A 32 -42.63 -6.50 -15.28
N ALA A 33 -42.82 -5.18 -15.42
CA ALA A 33 -44.14 -4.59 -15.65
C ALA A 33 -44.75 -4.97 -17.00
N PHE A 34 -43.92 -5.21 -18.01
CA PHE A 34 -44.34 -5.63 -19.35
C PHE A 34 -44.38 -7.15 -19.54
N TYR A 35 -44.13 -7.95 -18.50
CA TYR A 35 -44.03 -9.41 -18.58
C TYR A 35 -42.98 -9.88 -19.61
N ALA A 36 -41.87 -9.14 -19.72
CA ALA A 36 -40.74 -9.52 -20.57
C ALA A 36 -40.00 -10.73 -19.99
N GLU A 37 -39.41 -11.55 -20.88
CA GLU A 37 -38.62 -12.71 -20.47
C GLU A 37 -37.33 -12.29 -19.73
N GLU A 38 -36.91 -13.10 -18.75
CA GLU A 38 -35.79 -12.78 -17.85
C GLU A 38 -34.47 -12.53 -18.59
N TRP A 39 -34.19 -13.32 -19.63
CA TRP A 39 -32.98 -13.13 -20.45
C TRP A 39 -32.97 -11.75 -21.15
N MET A 40 -34.14 -11.23 -21.55
CA MET A 40 -34.24 -9.93 -22.22
C MET A 40 -33.96 -8.79 -21.23
N MET A 41 -34.41 -8.93 -19.98
CA MET A 41 -34.12 -7.97 -18.91
C MET A 41 -32.64 -7.95 -18.54
N ASN A 42 -31.97 -9.10 -18.54
CA ASN A 42 -30.54 -9.21 -18.24
C ASN A 42 -29.66 -8.68 -19.39
N MET A 43 -30.09 -8.86 -20.65
CA MET A 43 -29.31 -8.45 -21.82
C MET A 43 -29.54 -7.00 -22.27
N PHE A 44 -30.69 -6.39 -21.94
CA PHE A 44 -31.06 -5.08 -22.49
C PHE A 44 -29.97 -4.01 -22.32
N SER A 45 -29.46 -3.84 -21.09
CA SER A 45 -28.44 -2.83 -20.81
C SER A 45 -27.11 -3.14 -21.48
N GLU A 46 -26.74 -4.42 -21.59
CA GLU A 46 -25.54 -4.84 -22.34
C GLU A 46 -25.64 -4.46 -23.81
N GLU A 47 -26.79 -4.74 -24.44
CA GLU A 47 -27.02 -4.41 -25.86
C GLU A 47 -27.05 -2.89 -26.09
N VAL A 48 -27.60 -2.12 -25.16
CA VAL A 48 -27.53 -0.64 -25.22
C VAL A 48 -26.08 -0.15 -25.10
N VAL A 49 -25.25 -0.77 -24.26
CA VAL A 49 -23.82 -0.43 -24.17
C VAL A 49 -23.09 -0.82 -25.45
N ARG A 50 -23.35 -2.01 -26.02
CA ARG A 50 -22.77 -2.50 -27.29
C ARG A 50 -23.13 -1.62 -28.48
N GLY A 51 -24.34 -1.06 -28.49
CA GLY A 51 -24.82 -0.15 -29.54
C GLY A 51 -24.22 1.26 -29.49
N ARG A 52 -23.35 1.59 -28.53
CA ARG A 52 -22.77 2.93 -28.34
C ARG A 52 -21.36 3.05 -28.90
N LEU A 53 -20.96 4.29 -29.18
CA LEU A 53 -19.61 4.63 -29.62
C LEU A 53 -18.52 4.18 -28.63
N SER A 54 -18.82 4.16 -27.32
CA SER A 54 -17.89 3.68 -26.29
C SER A 54 -17.46 2.23 -26.51
N PHE A 55 -18.36 1.36 -26.99
CA PHE A 55 -18.03 -0.03 -27.30
C PHE A 55 -17.12 -0.13 -28.53
N ILE A 56 -17.38 0.65 -29.59
CA ILE A 56 -16.47 0.68 -30.76
C ILE A 56 -15.09 1.18 -30.34
N LEU A 57 -15.03 2.20 -29.48
CA LEU A 57 -13.76 2.71 -28.94
C LEU A 57 -13.04 1.66 -28.08
N SER A 58 -13.76 0.86 -27.28
CA SER A 58 -13.13 -0.21 -26.49
C SER A 58 -12.54 -1.32 -27.39
N LEU A 59 -13.22 -1.67 -28.49
CA LEU A 59 -12.70 -2.61 -29.49
C LEU A 59 -11.41 -2.09 -30.14
N LEU A 60 -11.38 -0.80 -30.51
CA LEU A 60 -10.18 -0.17 -31.06
C LEU A 60 -9.04 -0.14 -30.03
N VAL A 61 -9.33 0.16 -28.77
CA VAL A 61 -8.34 0.12 -27.69
C VAL A 61 -7.77 -1.30 -27.53
N HIS A 62 -8.64 -2.31 -27.48
CA HIS A 62 -8.23 -3.71 -27.38
C HIS A 62 -7.37 -4.16 -28.56
N HIS A 63 -7.67 -3.68 -29.78
CA HIS A 63 -6.87 -3.98 -30.97
C HIS A 63 -5.51 -3.29 -30.97
N LEU A 64 -5.44 -2.03 -30.52
CA LEU A 64 -4.20 -1.24 -30.50
C LEU A 64 -3.23 -1.69 -29.40
N GLU A 65 -3.74 -2.28 -28.33
CA GLU A 65 -2.93 -2.74 -27.19
C GLU A 65 -1.78 -3.67 -27.56
N PRO A 66 -1.99 -4.84 -28.20
CA PRO A 66 -0.90 -5.74 -28.57
C PRO A 66 0.09 -5.08 -29.52
N ILE A 67 -0.40 -4.29 -30.50
CA ILE A 67 0.44 -3.59 -31.48
C ILE A 67 1.38 -2.59 -30.78
N LEU A 68 0.87 -1.79 -29.86
CA LEU A 68 1.66 -0.80 -29.13
C LEU A 68 2.65 -1.44 -28.16
N ARG A 69 2.32 -2.61 -27.60
CA ARG A 69 3.22 -3.36 -26.72
C ARG A 69 4.38 -3.98 -27.50
N GLU A 70 4.08 -4.64 -28.62
CA GLU A 70 5.10 -5.20 -29.52
C GLU A 70 6.02 -4.11 -30.06
N SER A 71 5.44 -2.98 -30.52
CA SER A 71 6.20 -1.83 -31.02
C SER A 71 7.12 -1.21 -29.95
N ALA A 72 6.74 -1.29 -28.68
CA ALA A 72 7.52 -0.81 -27.54
C ALA A 72 8.44 -1.89 -26.94
N GLN A 73 8.47 -3.10 -27.51
CA GLN A 73 9.21 -4.26 -27.00
C GLN A 73 8.86 -4.57 -25.53
N LEU A 74 7.60 -4.38 -25.15
CA LEU A 74 7.10 -4.68 -23.82
C LEU A 74 6.67 -6.15 -23.76
N GLY A 75 7.39 -6.95 -22.96
CA GLY A 75 7.03 -8.35 -22.71
C GLY A 75 5.71 -8.51 -21.96
N ASP A 76 5.10 -9.69 -22.05
CA ASP A 76 3.75 -10.01 -21.52
C ASP A 76 3.63 -10.00 -20.00
N TRP A 77 4.76 -9.90 -19.31
CA TRP A 77 4.85 -9.95 -17.87
C TRP A 77 5.41 -8.66 -17.29
N GLN A 78 4.85 -8.24 -16.15
CA GLN A 78 5.54 -7.38 -15.20
C GLN A 78 5.73 -8.18 -13.92
N VAL A 79 6.97 -8.61 -13.68
CA VAL A 79 7.31 -9.31 -12.44
C VAL A 79 7.49 -8.30 -11.32
N ILE A 80 6.60 -8.38 -10.34
CA ILE A 80 6.57 -7.52 -9.16
C ILE A 80 7.52 -8.06 -8.09
N SER A 81 7.45 -9.38 -7.88
CA SER A 81 8.29 -10.12 -6.94
C SER A 81 8.84 -11.37 -7.62
N ARG A 82 10.17 -11.49 -7.64
CA ARG A 82 10.88 -12.63 -8.21
C ARG A 82 10.77 -13.82 -7.27
N GLY A 83 10.55 -15.01 -7.82
CA GLY A 83 10.49 -16.24 -7.04
C GLY A 83 10.38 -17.47 -7.92
N GLN A 84 10.33 -18.62 -7.27
CA GLN A 84 9.87 -19.87 -7.87
C GLN A 84 8.64 -20.31 -7.09
N ALA A 85 7.62 -20.76 -7.80
CA ALA A 85 6.41 -21.25 -7.18
C ALA A 85 6.08 -22.64 -7.73
N ALA A 86 5.66 -23.54 -6.87
CA ALA A 86 5.02 -24.78 -7.26
C ALA A 86 3.76 -24.93 -6.42
N GLY A 87 2.62 -25.17 -7.06
CA GLY A 87 1.36 -25.26 -6.34
C GLY A 87 0.16 -25.61 -7.21
N VAL A 88 -0.97 -25.83 -6.54
CA VAL A 88 -2.28 -26.02 -7.17
C VAL A 88 -2.87 -24.67 -7.54
N ILE A 89 -3.50 -24.55 -8.71
CA ILE A 89 -4.16 -23.31 -9.12
C ILE A 89 -5.49 -23.13 -8.40
N GLU A 90 -5.66 -21.96 -7.78
CA GLU A 90 -6.93 -21.44 -7.29
C GLU A 90 -7.27 -20.14 -8.04
N VAL A 91 -8.53 -19.98 -8.47
CA VAL A 91 -8.99 -18.80 -9.21
C VAL A 91 -9.95 -18.02 -8.34
N VAL A 92 -9.72 -16.70 -8.23
CA VAL A 92 -10.50 -15.79 -7.39
C VAL A 92 -10.80 -14.48 -8.12
N ASP A 93 -11.93 -13.86 -7.81
CA ASP A 93 -12.30 -12.57 -8.40
C ASP A 93 -11.45 -11.42 -7.86
N SER A 94 -10.94 -11.56 -6.64
CA SER A 94 -10.10 -10.55 -6.00
C SER A 94 -9.16 -11.23 -5.00
N LEU A 95 -7.91 -10.78 -4.94
CA LEU A 95 -6.96 -11.23 -3.93
C LEU A 95 -7.46 -10.96 -2.50
N SER A 96 -8.30 -9.93 -2.33
CA SER A 96 -8.95 -9.64 -1.05
C SER A 96 -9.87 -10.76 -0.54
N SER A 97 -10.39 -11.63 -1.42
CA SER A 97 -11.33 -12.70 -1.05
C SER A 97 -10.70 -13.86 -0.27
N ILE A 98 -9.37 -13.96 -0.31
CA ILE A 98 -8.60 -15.00 0.38
C ILE A 98 -7.93 -14.51 1.66
N GLN A 99 -8.11 -13.23 2.02
CA GLN A 99 -7.58 -12.70 3.28
C GLN A 99 -8.15 -13.48 4.47
N GLY A 100 -7.33 -13.71 5.49
CA GLY A 100 -7.67 -14.55 6.65
C GLY A 100 -7.64 -16.07 6.41
N ARG A 101 -7.52 -16.53 5.16
CA ARG A 101 -7.42 -17.97 4.86
C ARG A 101 -6.00 -18.51 5.05
N SER A 102 -5.88 -19.82 5.16
CA SER A 102 -4.61 -20.54 5.04
C SER A 102 -4.78 -21.73 4.12
N PHE A 103 -3.86 -21.92 3.18
CA PHE A 103 -3.83 -23.08 2.30
C PHE A 103 -2.98 -24.19 2.92
N GLU A 104 -3.57 -25.38 3.04
CA GLU A 104 -2.85 -26.57 3.51
C GLU A 104 -1.90 -27.14 2.45
N THR A 105 -2.23 -26.91 1.18
CA THR A 105 -1.38 -27.25 0.03
C THR A 105 -0.75 -25.99 -0.54
N PRO A 106 0.47 -26.04 -1.09
CA PRO A 106 1.04 -24.91 -1.81
C PRO A 106 0.12 -24.48 -2.96
N THR A 107 -0.28 -23.21 -3.00
CA THR A 107 -1.30 -22.69 -3.92
C THR A 107 -0.75 -21.55 -4.78
N ILE A 108 -1.12 -21.55 -6.06
CA ILE A 108 -0.91 -20.46 -7.02
C ILE A 108 -2.26 -19.80 -7.25
N VAL A 109 -2.39 -18.51 -6.94
CA VAL A 109 -3.65 -17.79 -7.09
C VAL A 109 -3.65 -16.98 -8.38
N ILE A 110 -4.69 -17.17 -9.18
CA ILE A 110 -4.99 -16.34 -10.35
C ILE A 110 -6.13 -15.39 -9.93
N ALA A 111 -5.80 -14.13 -9.70
CA ALA A 111 -6.71 -13.12 -9.16
C ALA A 111 -7.08 -12.09 -10.23
N GLU A 112 -8.38 -11.88 -10.46
CA GLU A 112 -8.85 -10.87 -11.42
C GLU A 112 -8.51 -9.45 -10.95
N LYS A 113 -8.56 -9.20 -9.63
CA LYS A 113 -8.34 -7.88 -9.03
C LYS A 113 -7.35 -7.89 -7.87
N VAL A 114 -6.56 -6.82 -7.73
CA VAL A 114 -5.67 -6.56 -6.57
C VAL A 114 -5.82 -5.11 -6.11
N ARG A 115 -6.15 -4.91 -4.83
CA ARG A 115 -6.43 -3.59 -4.23
C ARG A 115 -5.20 -2.88 -3.70
N GLY A 116 -4.15 -3.60 -3.30
CA GLY A 116 -2.88 -3.06 -2.81
C GLY A 116 -2.65 -3.19 -1.30
N ASP A 117 -3.70 -3.49 -0.52
CA ASP A 117 -3.66 -3.66 0.93
C ASP A 117 -3.66 -5.13 1.39
N GLU A 118 -3.66 -6.08 0.45
CA GLU A 118 -3.69 -7.52 0.73
C GLU A 118 -2.37 -8.08 1.27
N GLU A 119 -2.46 -9.09 2.14
CA GLU A 119 -1.35 -9.84 2.72
C GLU A 119 -1.15 -11.19 2.02
N PRO A 120 0.11 -11.63 1.80
CA PRO A 120 0.43 -13.02 1.47
C PRO A 120 -0.04 -13.98 2.57
N VAL A 121 -0.98 -14.86 2.26
CA VAL A 121 -1.50 -15.84 3.21
C VAL A 121 -0.65 -17.10 3.31
N LYS A 122 -0.79 -17.86 4.41
CA LYS A 122 -0.06 -19.11 4.60
C LYS A 122 -0.39 -20.12 3.47
N GLY A 123 0.63 -20.75 2.90
CA GLY A 123 0.52 -21.70 1.79
C GLY A 123 0.47 -21.08 0.39
N LEU A 124 0.29 -19.75 0.28
CA LEU A 124 0.33 -19.05 -1.00
C LEU A 124 1.77 -18.98 -1.54
N LYS A 125 1.98 -19.40 -2.80
CA LYS A 125 3.30 -19.43 -3.46
C LYS A 125 3.42 -18.52 -4.68
N ALA A 126 2.31 -18.23 -5.35
CA ALA A 126 2.29 -17.20 -6.39
C ALA A 126 0.95 -16.48 -6.48
N VAL A 127 0.99 -15.24 -6.99
CA VAL A 127 -0.17 -14.48 -7.44
C VAL A 127 0.07 -14.02 -8.87
N ILE A 128 -0.88 -14.31 -9.76
CA ILE A 128 -0.93 -13.77 -11.12
C ILE A 128 -2.21 -12.95 -11.28
N THR A 129 -2.10 -11.75 -11.84
CA THR A 129 -3.23 -10.84 -12.04
C THR A 129 -3.12 -10.09 -13.37
N PRO A 130 -4.23 -9.64 -13.99
CA PRO A 130 -4.16 -8.74 -15.13
C PRO A 130 -4.09 -7.27 -14.69
N ASP A 131 -4.34 -6.98 -13.41
CA ASP A 131 -4.33 -5.63 -12.86
C ASP A 131 -2.92 -5.02 -12.90
N LEU A 132 -2.88 -3.71 -13.16
CA LEU A 132 -1.66 -2.91 -13.03
C LEU A 132 -1.35 -2.73 -11.55
N VAL A 133 -0.21 -3.27 -11.12
CA VAL A 133 0.28 -3.11 -9.75
C VAL A 133 1.56 -2.28 -9.77
N ASP A 134 1.57 -1.17 -9.03
CA ASP A 134 2.77 -0.35 -8.88
C ASP A 134 3.85 -1.12 -8.11
N LEU A 135 5.11 -0.95 -8.51
CA LEU A 135 6.18 -1.80 -8.00
C LEU A 135 6.60 -1.42 -6.58
N VAL A 136 6.27 -0.20 -6.14
CA VAL A 136 6.49 0.26 -4.75
C VAL A 136 5.22 0.25 -3.91
N ALA A 137 4.11 -0.30 -4.43
CA ALA A 137 2.89 -0.48 -3.63
C ALA A 137 3.15 -1.42 -2.44
N HIS A 138 2.36 -1.27 -1.37
CA HIS A 138 2.59 -2.09 -0.18
C HIS A 138 2.47 -3.60 -0.45
N VAL A 139 1.48 -4.03 -1.25
CA VAL A 139 1.34 -5.44 -1.65
C VAL A 139 2.59 -5.97 -2.38
N SER A 140 3.25 -5.12 -3.19
CA SER A 140 4.46 -5.44 -3.93
C SER A 140 5.65 -5.65 -3.01
N ILE A 141 5.83 -4.73 -2.05
CA ILE A 141 6.88 -4.82 -1.02
C ILE A 141 6.69 -6.09 -0.18
N ARG A 142 5.46 -6.37 0.26
CA ARG A 142 5.15 -7.56 1.06
C ARG A 142 5.40 -8.85 0.30
N ALA A 143 5.00 -8.92 -0.97
CA ALA A 143 5.25 -10.09 -1.81
C ALA A 143 6.76 -10.41 -1.93
N ARG A 144 7.61 -9.37 -2.07
CA ARG A 144 9.08 -9.55 -2.08
C ARG A 144 9.61 -10.07 -0.76
N ASN A 145 9.19 -9.45 0.35
CA ASN A 145 9.63 -9.83 1.68
C ASN A 145 9.21 -11.25 2.06
N SER A 146 8.08 -11.74 1.53
CA SER A 146 7.63 -13.12 1.72
C SER A 146 8.14 -14.10 0.65
N GLN A 147 9.00 -13.66 -0.28
CA GLN A 147 9.47 -14.44 -1.43
C GLN A 147 8.32 -15.07 -2.24
N LEU A 148 7.17 -14.39 -2.28
CA LEU A 148 6.00 -14.79 -3.05
C LEU A 148 6.23 -14.38 -4.50
N LEU A 149 6.11 -15.29 -5.46
CA LEU A 149 6.13 -14.91 -6.88
C LEU A 149 4.88 -14.08 -7.16
N PHE A 150 5.05 -12.83 -7.58
CA PHE A 150 3.94 -11.96 -7.93
C PHE A 150 4.20 -11.30 -9.27
N ALA A 151 3.30 -11.48 -10.23
CA ALA A 151 3.42 -10.87 -11.55
C ALA A 151 2.07 -10.44 -12.14
N THR A 152 2.10 -9.32 -12.87
CA THR A 152 1.01 -8.92 -13.77
C THR A 152 1.19 -9.60 -15.12
N CYS A 153 0.14 -10.26 -15.61
CA CYS A 153 0.05 -10.83 -16.96
C CYS A 153 -0.78 -9.88 -17.84
N TYR A 154 -0.13 -9.22 -18.79
CA TYR A 154 -0.79 -8.30 -19.72
C TYR A 154 -1.53 -9.03 -20.85
N ASN A 155 -1.11 -10.25 -21.17
CA ASN A 155 -1.70 -11.02 -22.24
C ASN A 155 -2.99 -11.70 -21.76
N ARG A 156 -4.13 -11.18 -22.20
CA ARG A 156 -5.44 -11.66 -21.74
C ARG A 156 -5.69 -13.12 -22.10
N GLN A 157 -5.25 -13.56 -23.28
CA GLN A 157 -5.39 -14.96 -23.71
C GLN A 157 -4.58 -15.90 -22.81
N GLN A 158 -3.35 -15.52 -22.48
CA GLN A 158 -2.51 -16.29 -21.55
C GLN A 158 -3.10 -16.31 -20.14
N PHE A 159 -3.62 -15.17 -19.66
CA PHE A 159 -4.28 -15.07 -18.36
C PHE A 159 -5.53 -15.96 -18.28
N ASP A 160 -6.42 -15.90 -19.29
CA ASP A 160 -7.63 -16.72 -19.33
C ASP A 160 -7.31 -18.21 -19.48
N HIS A 161 -6.22 -18.56 -20.18
CA HIS A 161 -5.71 -19.93 -20.22
C HIS A 161 -5.32 -20.41 -18.81
N LEU A 162 -4.58 -19.62 -18.02
CA LEU A 162 -4.23 -19.97 -16.64
C LEU A 162 -5.45 -20.14 -15.75
N LYS A 163 -6.51 -19.33 -15.94
CA LYS A 163 -7.79 -19.51 -15.23
C LYS A 163 -8.44 -20.86 -15.55
N SER A 164 -8.37 -21.29 -16.81
CA SER A 164 -8.94 -22.59 -17.23
C SER A 164 -8.24 -23.80 -16.59
N MET A 165 -7.02 -23.61 -16.08
CA MET A 165 -6.22 -24.66 -15.43
C MET A 165 -6.51 -24.81 -13.93
N LYS A 166 -7.61 -24.25 -13.41
CA LYS A 166 -8.03 -24.38 -12.00
C LYS A 166 -7.93 -25.82 -11.50
N GLY A 167 -7.30 -26.02 -10.35
CA GLY A 167 -7.08 -27.34 -9.74
C GLY A 167 -5.88 -28.13 -10.29
N GLN A 168 -5.25 -27.68 -11.37
CA GLN A 168 -4.02 -28.30 -11.89
C GLN A 168 -2.79 -27.85 -11.09
N ARG A 169 -1.71 -28.63 -11.17
CA ARG A 169 -0.42 -28.33 -10.55
C ARG A 169 0.51 -27.66 -11.55
N LEU A 170 1.02 -26.49 -11.18
CA LEU A 170 1.99 -25.75 -11.99
C LEU A 170 3.23 -25.42 -11.20
N ARG A 171 4.35 -25.39 -11.94
CA ARG A 171 5.59 -24.77 -11.53
C ARG A 171 5.78 -23.49 -12.34
N MET A 172 6.09 -22.41 -11.64
CA MET A 172 6.37 -21.10 -12.21
C MET A 172 7.77 -20.65 -11.81
N LYS A 173 8.51 -20.09 -12.76
CA LYS A 173 9.82 -19.49 -12.52
C LYS A 173 9.99 -18.25 -13.38
N VAL A 174 10.60 -17.22 -12.80
CA VAL A 174 10.96 -16.01 -13.56
C VAL A 174 12.26 -16.25 -14.33
N SER A 175 12.24 -16.01 -15.64
CA SER A 175 13.41 -16.07 -16.52
C SER A 175 14.34 -14.86 -16.30
N PRO A 176 15.61 -14.91 -16.75
CA PRO A 176 16.48 -13.74 -16.74
C PRO A 176 15.95 -12.55 -17.57
N SER A 177 15.14 -12.82 -18.60
CA SER A 177 14.45 -11.78 -19.40
C SER A 177 13.27 -11.14 -18.69
N GLY A 178 12.83 -11.69 -17.55
CA GLY A 178 11.68 -11.19 -16.78
C GLY A 178 10.34 -11.83 -17.17
N ASP A 179 10.35 -12.89 -17.97
CA ASP A 179 9.15 -13.65 -18.32
C ASP A 179 8.83 -14.69 -17.24
N VAL A 180 7.54 -15.02 -17.07
CA VAL A 180 7.13 -16.11 -16.19
C VAL A 180 7.03 -17.39 -17.03
N LEU A 181 7.97 -18.31 -16.80
CA LEU A 181 7.97 -19.65 -17.36
C LEU A 181 7.03 -20.54 -16.56
N ILE A 182 6.15 -21.27 -17.25
CA ILE A 182 5.05 -22.04 -16.64
C ILE A 182 5.10 -23.46 -17.17
N GLU A 183 5.16 -24.44 -16.27
CA GLU A 183 5.22 -25.86 -16.60
C GLU A 183 4.23 -26.65 -15.73
N THR A 184 3.48 -27.58 -16.33
CA THR A 184 2.73 -28.59 -15.58
C THR A 184 3.69 -29.63 -15.04
N PHE A 185 3.39 -30.19 -13.86
CA PHE A 185 4.19 -31.26 -13.31
C PHE A 185 3.36 -32.24 -12.48
N GLU A 186 3.81 -33.49 -12.46
CA GLU A 186 3.28 -34.55 -11.60
C GLU A 186 4.34 -34.88 -10.56
N GLY A 187 4.15 -34.40 -9.34
CA GLY A 187 5.08 -34.60 -8.22
C GLY A 187 4.44 -34.20 -6.90
N GLU A 188 5.06 -34.60 -5.80
CA GLU A 188 4.63 -34.18 -4.47
C GLU A 188 4.90 -32.70 -4.26
N LEU A 189 3.91 -32.02 -3.70
CA LEU A 189 4.02 -30.64 -3.25
C LEU A 189 4.44 -30.69 -1.78
N SER A 190 5.70 -30.41 -1.47
CA SER A 190 6.11 -30.19 -0.08
C SER A 190 5.77 -28.76 0.32
N VAL A 191 5.13 -28.60 1.47
CA VAL A 191 5.04 -27.30 2.12
C VAL A 191 6.42 -27.01 2.70
N ASP A 192 7.20 -26.13 2.05
CA ASP A 192 8.41 -25.64 2.69
C ASP A 192 8.06 -25.00 4.03
N ALA A 193 8.60 -25.56 5.11
CA ALA A 193 8.45 -25.09 6.47
C ALA A 193 9.25 -23.80 6.76
N HIS A 194 9.80 -23.14 5.73
CA HIS A 194 10.47 -21.85 5.86
C HIS A 194 9.45 -20.70 5.90
N TYR A 195 8.62 -20.70 6.94
CA TYR A 195 8.19 -19.44 7.53
C TYR A 195 9.26 -19.09 8.54
N MET A 196 10.05 -18.05 8.25
CA MET A 196 11.05 -17.53 9.19
C MET A 196 10.34 -17.23 10.51
N ASN A 197 10.50 -18.14 11.48
CA ASN A 197 10.20 -17.86 12.86
C ASN A 197 11.31 -16.93 13.33
N THR A 198 11.14 -15.63 13.09
CA THR A 198 11.93 -14.61 13.75
C THR A 198 11.51 -14.69 15.20
N GLY A 199 12.20 -15.54 15.98
CA GLY A 199 12.00 -15.74 17.40
C GLY A 199 12.26 -14.43 18.14
N LEU A 200 11.29 -13.53 18.05
CA LEU A 200 11.36 -12.21 18.62
C LEU A 200 11.27 -12.38 20.11
N LYS A 201 12.33 -11.91 20.79
CA LYS A 201 12.33 -11.81 22.24
C LYS A 201 11.13 -10.96 22.64
N ALA A 202 10.41 -11.39 23.67
CA ALA A 202 9.41 -10.56 24.31
C ALA A 202 10.04 -9.21 24.63
N MET A 203 9.57 -8.16 23.97
CA MET A 203 10.05 -6.82 24.24
C MET A 203 9.46 -6.38 25.58
N PRO A 204 10.28 -5.85 26.51
CA PRO A 204 9.78 -5.40 27.79
C PRO A 204 8.77 -4.27 27.55
N ARG A 205 7.71 -4.26 28.37
CA ARG A 205 6.71 -3.21 28.32
C ARG A 205 7.37 -1.85 28.56
N PRO A 206 7.27 -0.89 27.62
CA PRO A 206 7.79 0.45 27.82
C PRO A 206 7.08 1.11 29.00
N PRO A 207 7.82 1.74 29.93
CA PRO A 207 7.21 2.47 31.03
C PRO A 207 6.51 3.73 30.50
N PHE A 208 5.35 4.06 31.05
CA PHE A 208 4.75 5.38 30.86
C PHE A 208 5.66 6.44 31.52
N LYS A 209 5.92 7.53 30.79
CA LYS A 209 6.75 8.67 31.25
C LYS A 209 6.07 10.00 30.99
N ASP A 210 5.68 10.25 29.73
CA ASP A 210 5.00 11.47 29.29
C ASP A 210 3.88 11.14 28.30
N TYR A 211 2.87 12.00 28.22
CA TYR A 211 1.75 11.85 27.29
C TYR A 211 2.09 12.23 25.84
N ALA A 212 3.02 13.15 25.63
CA ALA A 212 3.45 13.61 24.32
C ALA A 212 4.91 14.04 24.36
N ILE A 213 5.59 13.97 23.22
CA ILE A 213 6.99 14.38 23.06
C ILE A 213 7.29 15.03 21.71
N THR A 214 8.29 15.89 21.71
CA THR A 214 8.83 16.51 20.50
C THR A 214 9.78 15.56 19.77
N ALA A 215 10.04 15.82 18.49
CA ALA A 215 11.01 15.04 17.70
C ALA A 215 12.43 15.01 18.31
N ARG A 216 12.79 15.96 19.18
CA ARG A 216 14.10 16.01 19.86
C ARG A 216 14.25 14.93 20.92
N GLU A 217 13.14 14.37 21.39
CA GLU A 217 13.07 13.40 22.48
C GLU A 217 12.79 11.98 21.98
N PHE A 218 12.69 11.78 20.67
CA PHE A 218 12.47 10.46 20.07
C PHE A 218 13.69 9.57 20.35
N SER A 219 13.41 8.37 20.87
CA SER A 219 14.40 7.33 21.13
C SER A 219 13.76 5.94 21.01
N GLU A 220 14.58 4.90 20.83
CA GLU A 220 14.13 3.51 20.66
C GLU A 220 13.24 3.01 21.80
N GLU A 221 13.40 3.57 23.00
CA GLU A 221 12.57 3.24 24.16
C GLU A 221 11.19 3.91 24.15
N ARG A 222 11.02 4.96 23.34
CA ARG A 222 9.87 5.86 23.40
C ARG A 222 8.96 5.81 22.19
N VAL A 223 9.50 5.53 21.01
CA VAL A 223 8.79 5.56 19.72
C VAL A 223 9.27 4.43 18.81
N GLY A 224 8.52 4.17 17.74
CA GLY A 224 8.83 3.13 16.76
C GLY A 224 9.79 3.59 15.65
N GLY A 225 10.00 2.69 14.70
CA GLY A 225 10.97 2.87 13.62
C GLY A 225 10.69 4.07 12.72
N LYS A 226 9.42 4.43 12.47
CA LYS A 226 9.10 5.57 11.57
C LYS A 226 9.57 6.88 12.16
N SER A 227 9.31 7.11 13.44
CA SER A 227 9.74 8.32 14.14
C SER A 227 11.25 8.39 14.23
N LEU A 228 11.90 7.27 14.57
CA LEU A 228 13.36 7.20 14.71
C LEU A 228 14.08 7.48 13.40
N ASN A 229 13.62 6.87 12.31
CA ASN A 229 14.22 7.07 11.01
C ASN A 229 14.15 8.56 10.62
N LEU A 230 13.05 9.26 10.90
CA LEU A 230 12.93 10.71 10.64
C LEU A 230 13.90 11.57 11.45
N VAL A 231 14.23 11.19 12.69
CA VAL A 231 15.18 11.94 13.52
C VAL A 231 16.62 11.68 13.11
N HIS A 232 16.96 10.43 12.77
CA HIS A 232 18.26 10.10 12.20
C HIS A 232 18.54 10.84 10.88
N LEU A 233 17.48 11.16 10.12
CA LEU A 233 17.55 11.99 8.92
C LEU A 233 17.90 13.45 9.26
N GLY A 234 17.16 14.09 10.17
CA GLY A 234 17.26 15.55 10.40
C GLY A 234 18.67 16.06 10.72
N ALA A 235 19.49 15.27 11.42
CA ALA A 235 20.86 15.67 11.80
C ALA A 235 21.91 15.46 10.70
N LYS A 236 21.61 14.67 9.67
CA LYS A 236 22.57 14.24 8.63
C LYS A 236 22.21 14.72 7.22
N LEU A 237 21.00 15.23 7.01
CA LEU A 237 20.54 15.63 5.69
C LEU A 237 21.00 17.05 5.31
N PRO A 238 21.30 17.28 4.02
CA PRO A 238 21.49 18.63 3.48
C PRO A 238 20.25 19.51 3.65
N ASP A 239 20.45 20.82 3.84
CA ASP A 239 19.39 21.83 4.06
C ASP A 239 18.31 21.90 2.97
N TRP A 240 18.61 21.43 1.75
CA TRP A 240 17.66 21.41 0.63
C TRP A 240 16.65 20.25 0.72
N ILE A 241 16.91 19.25 1.57
CA ILE A 241 15.98 18.15 1.86
C ILE A 241 15.26 18.47 3.16
N ARG A 242 13.95 18.69 3.07
CA ARG A 242 13.12 19.03 4.23
C ARG A 242 12.52 17.78 4.84
N VAL A 243 12.27 17.82 6.14
CA VAL A 243 11.47 16.83 6.86
C VAL A 243 10.25 17.56 7.45
N PRO A 244 9.02 17.03 7.34
CA PRO A 244 7.84 17.67 7.91
C PRO A 244 7.93 17.76 9.44
N ALA A 245 7.36 18.83 10.00
CA ALA A 245 7.21 18.96 11.44
C ALA A 245 6.50 17.73 12.04
N SER A 246 6.99 17.26 13.19
CA SER A 246 6.56 16.00 13.79
C SER A 246 6.60 16.06 15.32
N ALA A 247 5.63 15.39 15.94
CA ALA A 247 5.54 15.11 17.37
C ALA A 247 5.06 13.66 17.56
N ALA A 248 5.11 13.12 18.77
CA ALA A 248 4.59 11.79 19.03
C ALA A 248 3.84 11.68 20.36
N ILE A 249 2.85 10.79 20.37
CA ILE A 249 2.36 10.15 21.59
C ILE A 249 3.19 8.87 21.76
N PRO A 250 4.06 8.79 22.78
CA PRO A 250 5.05 7.72 22.92
C PRO A 250 4.42 6.39 23.36
N PHE A 251 5.23 5.34 23.33
CA PHE A 251 4.87 4.05 23.91
C PHE A 251 4.43 4.17 25.38
N GLY A 252 3.55 3.25 25.81
CA GLY A 252 3.02 3.20 27.17
C GLY A 252 1.81 4.11 27.40
N VAL A 253 1.58 5.13 26.58
CA VAL A 253 0.43 6.04 26.73
C VAL A 253 -0.90 5.34 26.45
N PHE A 254 -0.97 4.48 25.44
CA PHE A 254 -2.19 3.71 25.17
C PHE A 254 -2.58 2.87 26.39
N GLU A 255 -1.62 2.14 26.95
CA GLU A 255 -1.87 1.28 28.10
C GLU A 255 -2.21 2.08 29.36
N GLU A 256 -1.59 3.25 29.56
CA GLU A 256 -1.92 4.15 30.66
C GLU A 256 -3.36 4.66 30.53
N VAL A 257 -3.73 5.20 29.36
CA VAL A 257 -5.08 5.72 29.08
C VAL A 257 -6.14 4.63 29.25
N LEU A 258 -5.87 3.43 28.75
CA LEU A 258 -6.77 2.28 28.91
C LEU A 258 -6.94 1.87 30.38
N GLY A 259 -5.90 2.04 31.20
CA GLY A 259 -5.89 1.70 32.63
C GLY A 259 -6.60 2.70 33.55
N LEU A 260 -6.92 3.90 33.07
CA LEU A 260 -7.60 4.93 33.86
C LEU A 260 -9.04 4.53 34.21
N ASP A 261 -9.52 4.99 35.37
CA ASP A 261 -10.86 4.66 35.87
C ASP A 261 -11.99 5.06 34.91
N MET A 262 -11.84 6.17 34.20
CA MET A 262 -12.79 6.63 33.17
C MET A 262 -12.96 5.61 32.03
N ASN A 263 -11.91 4.84 31.72
CA ASN A 263 -11.88 3.87 30.63
C ASN A 263 -12.04 2.42 31.12
N ARG A 264 -12.37 2.19 32.39
CA ARG A 264 -12.50 0.85 32.99
C ARG A 264 -13.47 -0.06 32.24
N SER A 265 -14.58 0.49 31.73
CA SER A 265 -15.57 -0.24 30.95
C SER A 265 -14.99 -0.75 29.61
N VAL A 266 -14.23 0.11 28.91
CA VAL A 266 -13.55 -0.20 27.66
C VAL A 266 -12.46 -1.26 27.89
N ALA A 267 -11.65 -1.09 28.94
CA ALA A 267 -10.60 -2.02 29.32
C ALA A 267 -11.16 -3.43 29.62
N LYS A 268 -12.23 -3.49 30.42
CA LYS A 268 -12.91 -4.76 30.74
C LYS A 268 -13.43 -5.45 29.48
N ARG A 269 -14.13 -4.72 28.61
CA ARG A 269 -14.66 -5.27 27.34
C ARG A 269 -13.54 -5.83 26.46
N CYS A 270 -12.45 -5.08 26.30
CA CYS A 270 -11.29 -5.53 25.51
C CYS A 270 -10.65 -6.78 26.10
N SER A 271 -10.48 -6.83 27.43
CA SER A 271 -9.90 -8.00 28.11
C SER A 271 -10.77 -9.26 27.98
N GLU A 272 -12.09 -9.13 28.08
CA GLU A 272 -13.03 -10.25 27.92
C GLU A 272 -13.01 -10.80 26.48
N LEU A 273 -12.99 -9.91 25.49
CA LEU A 273 -12.89 -10.29 24.07
C LEU A 273 -11.54 -10.96 23.77
N LEU A 274 -10.45 -10.46 24.32
CA LEU A 274 -9.12 -11.07 24.15
C LEU A 274 -9.03 -12.45 24.80
N ALA A 275 -9.60 -12.63 25.99
CA ALA A 275 -9.62 -13.93 26.68
C ALA A 275 -10.49 -14.97 25.95
N GLY A 276 -11.56 -14.52 25.28
CA GLY A 276 -12.46 -15.37 24.48
C GLY A 276 -12.00 -15.63 23.04
N MET A 277 -10.81 -15.17 22.64
CA MET A 277 -10.35 -15.25 21.26
C MET A 277 -10.07 -16.70 20.82
N GLY A 278 -10.90 -17.22 19.92
CA GLY A 278 -10.77 -18.56 19.34
C GLY A 278 -9.88 -18.62 18.08
N LYS A 279 -9.99 -19.72 17.32
CA LYS A 279 -9.21 -19.95 16.08
C LYS A 279 -9.62 -19.08 14.88
N SER A 280 -10.79 -18.44 14.93
CA SER A 280 -11.32 -17.53 13.89
C SER A 280 -11.64 -16.17 14.54
N PRO A 281 -10.65 -15.28 14.64
CA PRO A 281 -10.72 -14.10 15.49
C PRO A 281 -11.35 -12.88 14.79
N GLU A 282 -11.80 -12.97 13.53
CA GLU A 282 -12.15 -11.82 12.69
C GLU A 282 -13.24 -10.94 13.32
N THR A 283 -14.31 -11.57 13.81
CA THR A 283 -15.41 -10.87 14.50
C THR A 283 -14.92 -10.25 15.80
N THR A 284 -14.17 -11.00 16.62
CA THR A 284 -13.61 -10.53 17.90
C THR A 284 -12.68 -9.33 17.70
N LEU A 285 -11.80 -9.37 16.69
CA LEU A 285 -10.91 -8.27 16.33
C LEU A 285 -11.70 -7.02 15.92
N SER A 286 -12.76 -7.20 15.14
CA SER A 286 -13.67 -6.12 14.76
C SER A 286 -14.35 -5.47 15.97
N GLU A 287 -14.80 -6.29 16.93
CA GLU A 287 -15.44 -5.81 18.17
C GLU A 287 -14.46 -5.08 19.09
N ILE A 288 -13.23 -5.58 19.26
CA ILE A 288 -12.18 -4.89 20.01
C ILE A 288 -11.93 -3.51 19.41
N ARG A 289 -11.75 -3.43 18.08
CA ARG A 289 -11.51 -2.14 17.40
C ARG A 289 -12.64 -1.15 17.64
N LYS A 290 -13.90 -1.59 17.51
CA LYS A 290 -15.07 -0.74 17.77
C LYS A 290 -15.11 -0.27 19.22
N GLY A 291 -14.85 -1.17 20.18
CA GLY A 291 -14.84 -0.84 21.60
C GLY A 291 -13.75 0.18 21.97
N LEU A 292 -12.58 0.12 21.35
CA LEU A 292 -11.51 1.10 21.59
C LEU A 292 -11.85 2.51 21.10
N LEU A 293 -12.82 2.66 20.20
CA LEU A 293 -13.30 3.99 19.80
C LEU A 293 -14.12 4.68 20.89
N ASP A 294 -14.52 3.97 21.96
CA ASP A 294 -15.20 4.55 23.12
C ASP A 294 -14.21 5.18 24.13
N LEU A 295 -12.89 5.09 23.91
CA LEU A 295 -11.89 5.64 24.83
C LEU A 295 -12.06 7.16 25.03
N GLU A 296 -11.94 7.58 26.28
CA GLU A 296 -11.91 8.97 26.72
C GLU A 296 -10.46 9.43 26.93
N ALA A 297 -10.16 10.67 26.51
CA ALA A 297 -8.83 11.25 26.66
C ALA A 297 -8.72 11.96 28.03
N PRO A 298 -7.69 11.67 28.85
CA PRO A 298 -7.45 12.42 30.08
C PRO A 298 -7.02 13.86 29.76
N GLY A 299 -7.46 14.83 30.57
CA GLY A 299 -7.16 16.25 30.36
C GLY A 299 -5.65 16.59 30.35
N GLU A 300 -4.85 15.83 31.08
CA GLU A 300 -3.38 15.94 31.09
C GLU A 300 -2.77 15.58 29.73
N LEU A 301 -3.29 14.55 29.05
CA LEU A 301 -2.87 14.19 27.69
C LEU A 301 -3.16 15.33 26.73
N VAL A 302 -4.38 15.88 26.76
CA VAL A 302 -4.79 16.99 25.88
C VAL A 302 -3.88 18.21 26.08
N SER A 303 -3.60 18.54 27.34
CA SER A 303 -2.78 19.70 27.71
C SER A 303 -1.32 19.51 27.29
N SER A 304 -0.74 18.34 27.59
CA SER A 304 0.64 17.99 27.19
C SER A 304 0.79 17.98 25.67
N LEU A 305 -0.15 17.37 24.97
CA LEU A 305 -0.13 17.30 23.50
C LEU A 305 -0.22 18.68 22.87
N ARG A 306 -1.05 19.60 23.40
CA ARG A 306 -1.11 20.97 22.88
C ARG A 306 0.23 21.67 22.93
N ILE A 307 0.89 21.64 24.09
CA ILE A 307 2.22 22.26 24.28
C ILE A 307 3.22 21.66 23.29
N VAL A 308 3.27 20.34 23.20
CA VAL A 308 4.22 19.62 22.33
C VAL A 308 3.97 19.90 20.85
N LEU A 309 2.71 19.99 20.41
CA LEU A 309 2.38 20.33 19.03
C LEU A 309 2.84 21.75 18.69
N GLU A 310 2.54 22.72 19.56
CA GLU A 310 2.96 24.12 19.39
C GLU A 310 4.50 24.24 19.33
N ASP A 311 5.22 23.60 20.26
CA ASP A 311 6.69 23.57 20.31
C ASP A 311 7.31 22.89 19.08
N SER A 312 6.59 21.94 18.48
CA SER A 312 7.01 21.24 17.25
C SER A 312 6.65 22.00 15.97
N GLY A 313 5.99 23.16 16.07
CA GLY A 313 5.53 23.95 14.92
C GLY A 313 4.31 23.36 14.22
N LEU A 314 3.53 22.53 14.92
CA LEU A 314 2.29 21.93 14.45
C LEU A 314 1.09 22.71 15.01
N ALA A 315 0.11 23.00 14.15
CA ALA A 315 -1.11 23.68 14.59
C ALA A 315 -1.96 22.74 15.45
N TRP A 316 -2.51 23.27 16.54
CA TRP A 316 -3.52 22.55 17.33
C TRP A 316 -4.77 22.29 16.45
N PRO A 317 -5.32 21.07 16.44
CA PRO A 317 -6.55 20.78 15.71
C PRO A 317 -7.77 21.43 16.39
N ASP A 318 -8.46 22.32 15.68
CA ASP A 318 -9.69 22.97 16.18
C ASP A 318 -10.77 21.94 16.56
N ASN A 319 -10.89 20.87 15.77
CA ASN A 319 -11.77 19.74 16.05
C ASN A 319 -11.03 18.64 16.82
N TRP A 320 -10.81 18.87 18.12
CA TRP A 320 -10.20 17.88 19.01
C TRP A 320 -10.89 16.50 18.99
N PRO A 321 -12.24 16.38 19.02
CA PRO A 321 -12.91 15.09 18.91
C PRO A 321 -12.46 14.24 17.72
N GLU A 322 -12.25 14.86 16.55
CA GLU A 322 -11.79 14.16 15.35
C GLU A 322 -10.30 13.77 15.44
N ALA A 323 -9.46 14.65 15.99
CA ALA A 323 -8.05 14.33 16.25
C ALA A 323 -7.92 13.15 17.24
N TRP A 324 -8.75 13.14 18.28
CA TRP A 324 -8.82 12.03 19.21
C TRP A 324 -9.32 10.74 18.55
N MET A 325 -10.30 10.84 17.64
CA MET A 325 -10.73 9.70 16.84
C MET A 325 -9.60 9.14 15.99
N CYS A 326 -8.75 9.98 15.39
CA CYS A 326 -7.58 9.55 14.64
C CYS A 326 -6.59 8.76 15.51
N ILE A 327 -6.28 9.26 16.72
CA ILE A 327 -5.41 8.57 17.70
C ILE A 327 -5.99 7.20 18.07
N LYS A 328 -7.29 7.15 18.41
CA LYS A 328 -7.99 5.90 18.74
C LYS A 328 -7.96 4.89 17.59
N ARG A 329 -8.14 5.35 16.35
CA ARG A 329 -8.06 4.50 15.16
C ARG A 329 -6.66 3.94 14.94
N VAL A 330 -5.61 4.74 15.17
CA VAL A 330 -4.22 4.26 15.11
C VAL A 330 -3.99 3.18 16.17
N TRP A 331 -4.40 3.39 17.42
CA TRP A 331 -4.29 2.35 18.45
C TRP A 331 -5.12 1.11 18.14
N ALA A 332 -6.36 1.27 17.69
CA ALA A 332 -7.23 0.17 17.28
C ALA A 332 -6.63 -0.64 16.12
N SER A 333 -5.82 -0.03 15.26
CA SER A 333 -5.16 -0.73 14.15
C SER A 333 -4.22 -1.85 14.60
N LYS A 334 -3.80 -1.86 15.88
CA LYS A 334 -3.14 -3.02 16.52
C LYS A 334 -3.98 -4.31 16.42
N TRP A 335 -5.29 -4.23 16.23
CA TRP A 335 -6.19 -5.36 16.04
C TRP A 335 -6.80 -5.41 14.64
N ASN A 336 -6.16 -4.79 13.65
CA ASN A 336 -6.51 -5.06 12.25
C ASN A 336 -6.26 -6.54 11.94
N GLU A 337 -7.16 -7.16 11.18
CA GLU A 337 -7.06 -8.57 10.80
C GLU A 337 -5.72 -8.88 10.13
N ARG A 338 -5.31 -8.04 9.17
CA ARG A 338 -3.99 -8.15 8.52
C ARG A 338 -2.82 -8.07 9.51
N ALA A 339 -2.88 -7.16 10.47
CA ALA A 339 -1.83 -7.01 11.49
C ALA A 339 -1.82 -8.20 12.46
N TYR A 340 -2.98 -8.76 12.78
CA TYR A 340 -3.11 -9.98 13.58
C TYR A 340 -2.51 -11.18 12.85
N VAL A 341 -2.99 -11.49 11.64
CA VAL A 341 -2.52 -12.62 10.83
C VAL A 341 -1.01 -12.54 10.59
N SER A 342 -0.51 -11.37 10.20
CA SER A 342 0.91 -11.16 9.90
C SER A 342 1.81 -11.40 11.12
N ARG A 343 1.33 -11.10 12.34
CA ARG A 343 2.02 -11.39 13.61
C ARG A 343 1.89 -12.87 13.99
N SER A 344 0.70 -13.46 13.89
CA SER A 344 0.45 -14.87 14.22
C SER A 344 1.30 -15.81 13.36
N VAL A 345 1.42 -15.53 12.06
CA VAL A 345 2.28 -16.31 11.13
C VAL A 345 3.75 -16.26 11.54
N ARG A 346 4.20 -15.16 12.15
CA ARG A 346 5.60 -14.96 12.58
C ARG A 346 5.83 -15.24 14.06
N GLY A 347 4.82 -15.74 14.77
CA GLY A 347 4.91 -16.04 16.20
C GLY A 347 5.11 -14.80 17.09
N ILE A 348 4.74 -13.60 16.62
CA ILE A 348 4.88 -12.36 17.39
C ILE A 348 3.77 -12.29 18.44
N PRO A 349 4.07 -12.26 19.74
CA PRO A 349 3.06 -12.16 20.79
C PRO A 349 2.27 -10.85 20.67
N HIS A 350 0.94 -10.93 20.66
CA HIS A 350 0.08 -9.74 20.55
C HIS A 350 0.26 -8.75 21.72
N GLU A 351 0.61 -9.27 22.89
CA GLU A 351 0.89 -8.50 24.11
C GLU A 351 2.23 -7.75 24.05
N GLY A 352 3.19 -8.21 23.23
CA GLY A 352 4.51 -7.60 23.10
C GLY A 352 4.59 -6.46 22.09
N LEU A 353 3.48 -6.14 21.41
CA LEU A 353 3.41 -5.02 20.46
C LEU A 353 2.91 -3.76 21.17
N PHE A 354 3.72 -2.71 21.18
CA PHE A 354 3.37 -1.39 21.70
C PHE A 354 3.27 -0.40 20.54
N MET A 355 2.31 0.51 20.62
CA MET A 355 1.97 1.44 19.54
C MET A 355 2.13 2.88 20.01
N ALA A 356 3.14 3.56 19.50
CA ALA A 356 3.22 5.02 19.54
C ALA A 356 2.37 5.60 18.40
N VAL A 357 2.09 6.90 18.47
CA VAL A 357 1.41 7.64 17.40
C VAL A 357 2.29 8.79 16.97
N LEU A 358 2.85 8.69 15.77
CA LEU A 358 3.56 9.80 15.12
C LEU A 358 2.54 10.78 14.54
N ILE A 359 2.60 12.03 14.98
CA ILE A 359 1.76 13.12 14.49
C ILE A 359 2.63 14.00 13.61
N GLN A 360 2.29 14.08 12.33
CA GLN A 360 3.13 14.74 11.33
C GLN A 360 2.31 15.71 10.47
N GLN A 361 2.93 16.81 10.06
CA GLN A 361 2.35 17.70 9.07
C GLN A 361 2.26 17.03 7.70
N VAL A 362 1.07 17.03 7.09
CA VAL A 362 0.89 16.54 5.72
C VAL A 362 1.44 17.56 4.73
N VAL A 363 2.40 17.14 3.92
CA VAL A 363 2.92 17.94 2.81
C VAL A 363 1.88 17.98 1.70
N LYS A 364 1.46 19.19 1.30
CA LYS A 364 0.54 19.41 0.15
C LYS A 364 1.26 19.14 -1.17
N ALA A 365 1.53 17.87 -1.43
CA ALA A 365 2.37 17.41 -2.53
C ALA A 365 1.76 17.78 -3.89
N LYS A 366 2.56 18.40 -4.76
CA LYS A 366 2.28 18.43 -6.20
C LYS A 366 2.65 17.10 -6.83
N TYR A 367 3.79 16.54 -6.44
CA TYR A 367 4.21 15.18 -6.79
C TYR A 367 4.66 14.45 -5.53
N ALA A 368 4.26 13.21 -5.37
CA ALA A 368 4.83 12.29 -4.38
C ALA A 368 5.68 11.24 -5.10
N PHE A 369 6.71 10.74 -4.43
CA PHE A 369 7.62 9.76 -4.99
C PHE A 369 8.05 8.73 -3.96
N VAL A 370 8.39 7.54 -4.45
CA VAL A 370 9.03 6.48 -3.66
C VAL A 370 10.31 6.05 -4.36
N ILE A 371 11.37 5.83 -3.58
CA ILE A 371 12.71 5.48 -4.03
C ILE A 371 13.11 4.16 -3.39
N HIS A 372 13.61 3.23 -4.20
CA HIS A 372 14.43 2.12 -3.75
C HIS A 372 15.87 2.41 -4.19
N THR A 373 16.78 2.57 -3.23
CA THR A 373 18.16 2.94 -3.57
C THR A 373 18.91 1.79 -4.22
N THR A 374 18.61 0.54 -3.91
CA THR A 374 19.06 -0.62 -4.70
C THR A 374 17.95 -1.04 -5.65
N ASN A 375 18.26 -1.25 -6.93
CA ASN A 375 17.24 -1.66 -7.90
C ASN A 375 16.60 -2.99 -7.45
N PRO A 376 15.29 -3.02 -7.15
CA PRO A 376 14.64 -4.21 -6.60
C PRO A 376 14.44 -5.33 -7.64
N PHE A 377 14.74 -5.09 -8.92
CA PHE A 377 14.60 -6.06 -10.01
C PHE A 377 15.93 -6.68 -10.39
N THR A 378 16.98 -5.87 -10.52
CA THR A 378 18.31 -6.34 -10.92
C THR A 378 19.19 -6.68 -9.71
N SER A 379 18.79 -6.23 -8.51
CA SER A 379 19.61 -6.24 -7.30
C SER A 379 20.92 -5.45 -7.47
N ASP A 380 20.98 -4.56 -8.48
CA ASP A 380 22.14 -3.70 -8.70
C ASP A 380 22.13 -2.55 -7.67
N ALA A 381 23.09 -2.59 -6.76
CA ALA A 381 23.28 -1.57 -5.74
C ALA A 381 23.81 -0.24 -6.31
N ASN A 382 24.18 -0.16 -7.59
CA ASN A 382 24.59 1.09 -8.24
C ASN A 382 23.46 1.76 -9.03
N GLU A 383 22.31 1.09 -9.14
CA GLU A 383 21.14 1.60 -9.86
C GLU A 383 20.00 1.84 -8.86
N LEU A 384 19.46 3.05 -8.90
CA LEU A 384 18.29 3.46 -8.13
C LEU A 384 17.03 3.26 -8.96
N TYR A 385 15.95 2.83 -8.32
CA TYR A 385 14.61 2.78 -8.91
C TYR A 385 13.68 3.75 -8.18
N ALA A 386 12.85 4.50 -8.91
CA ALA A 386 11.85 5.35 -8.29
C ALA A 386 10.56 5.43 -9.11
N GLU A 387 9.46 5.63 -8.39
CA GLU A 387 8.13 5.90 -8.94
C GLU A 387 7.61 7.25 -8.44
N LEU A 388 6.88 7.96 -9.30
CA LEU A 388 6.33 9.28 -9.02
C LEU A 388 4.87 9.38 -9.49
N VAL A 389 4.05 10.03 -8.67
CA VAL A 389 2.63 10.33 -8.96
C VAL A 389 2.32 11.80 -8.67
N PRO A 390 1.36 12.42 -9.39
CA PRO A 390 0.77 13.69 -8.96
C PRO A 390 -0.04 13.50 -7.66
N GLY A 391 -0.03 14.53 -6.80
CA GLY A 391 -0.74 14.52 -5.52
C GLY A 391 -0.02 13.75 -4.40
N LEU A 392 -0.78 13.29 -3.42
CA LEU A 392 -0.29 12.62 -2.21
C LEU A 392 0.21 11.19 -2.47
N GLY A 393 1.18 10.74 -1.67
CA GLY A 393 1.86 9.44 -1.80
C GLY A 393 0.94 8.23 -1.63
N GLU A 394 -0.18 8.39 -0.92
CA GLU A 394 -1.23 7.38 -0.76
C GLU A 394 -1.79 6.89 -2.10
N THR A 395 -1.76 7.72 -3.14
CA THR A 395 -2.15 7.34 -4.51
C THR A 395 -1.21 6.28 -5.11
N LEU A 396 0.06 6.31 -4.71
CA LEU A 396 1.10 5.38 -5.13
C LEU A 396 1.10 4.13 -4.25
N VAL A 397 1.26 4.28 -2.94
CA VAL A 397 1.38 3.13 -2.02
C VAL A 397 0.10 2.31 -1.91
N GLY A 398 -1.06 2.95 -2.14
CA GLY A 398 -2.39 2.32 -2.14
C GLY A 398 -2.82 1.72 -3.47
N ASN A 399 -1.94 1.65 -4.48
CA ASN A 399 -2.20 1.00 -5.77
C ASN A 399 -3.45 1.51 -6.54
N TYR A 400 -3.69 2.83 -6.55
CA TYR A 400 -4.81 3.40 -7.32
C TYR A 400 -4.75 3.03 -8.82
N PRO A 401 -5.87 2.81 -9.52
CA PRO A 401 -5.87 2.31 -10.89
C PRO A 401 -5.03 3.14 -11.87
N GLY A 402 -4.15 2.44 -12.60
CA GLY A 402 -3.18 3.03 -13.53
C GLY A 402 -1.77 3.03 -12.94
N ARG A 403 -0.80 3.41 -13.77
CA ARG A 403 0.63 3.28 -13.43
C ARG A 403 1.24 4.61 -13.03
N ALA A 404 2.20 4.59 -12.12
CA ALA A 404 3.07 5.72 -11.83
C ALA A 404 4.08 6.03 -12.96
N LEU A 405 4.70 7.21 -12.90
CA LEU A 405 5.90 7.50 -13.68
C LEU A 405 7.07 6.76 -13.01
N GLY A 406 7.57 5.71 -13.65
CA GLY A 406 8.70 4.92 -13.15
C GLY A 406 9.98 5.27 -13.89
N PHE A 407 11.11 5.30 -13.20
CA PHE A 407 12.43 5.52 -13.79
C PHE A 407 13.54 4.82 -13.01
N THR A 408 14.65 4.54 -13.69
CA THR A 408 15.91 4.14 -13.05
C THR A 408 16.98 5.19 -13.28
N SER A 409 18.04 5.17 -12.47
CA SER A 409 19.22 6.02 -12.68
C SER A 409 20.44 5.37 -12.04
N SER A 410 21.60 5.52 -12.67
CA SER A 410 22.87 5.28 -11.98
C SER A 410 23.01 6.27 -10.81
N LYS A 411 23.58 5.81 -9.70
CA LYS A 411 23.93 6.65 -8.54
C LYS A 411 25.15 7.53 -8.81
N ALA A 412 26.10 7.05 -9.62
CA ALA A 412 27.37 7.72 -9.88
C ALA A 412 27.23 8.85 -10.90
N ASP A 413 26.47 8.60 -11.97
CA ASP A 413 26.14 9.60 -12.99
C ASP A 413 24.61 9.65 -13.15
N PRO A 414 23.93 10.55 -12.40
CA PRO A 414 22.48 10.62 -12.40
C PRO A 414 21.90 11.05 -13.75
N GLU A 415 21.63 10.07 -14.62
CA GLU A 415 20.86 10.24 -15.85
C GLU A 415 19.56 9.40 -15.78
N PRO A 416 18.43 10.03 -15.37
CA PRO A 416 17.16 9.31 -15.22
C PRO A 416 16.65 8.73 -16.54
N ARG A 417 16.50 7.40 -16.58
CA ARG A 417 15.90 6.65 -17.68
C ARG A 417 14.47 6.29 -17.35
N LEU A 418 13.53 6.83 -18.13
CA LEU A 418 12.11 6.52 -17.96
C LEU A 418 11.82 5.05 -18.30
N MET A 419 11.12 4.40 -17.38
CA MET A 419 10.62 3.02 -17.50
C MET A 419 9.12 2.99 -17.82
N SER A 420 8.36 3.96 -17.28
CA SER A 420 6.94 4.10 -17.57
C SER A 420 6.48 5.54 -17.54
N TYR A 421 5.49 5.83 -18.37
CA TYR A 421 4.74 7.08 -18.30
C TYR A 421 3.51 6.89 -17.40
N PRO A 422 3.13 7.91 -16.63
CA PRO A 422 2.03 7.84 -15.69
C PRO A 422 0.70 7.70 -16.42
N SER A 423 -0.19 6.87 -15.88
CA SER A 423 -1.53 6.67 -16.42
C SER A 423 -2.65 6.76 -15.38
N LYS A 424 -2.37 6.89 -14.08
CA LYS A 424 -3.42 7.00 -13.04
C LYS A 424 -4.48 8.06 -13.36
N SER A 425 -5.76 7.73 -13.22
CA SER A 425 -6.86 8.67 -13.56
C SER A 425 -7.22 9.64 -12.43
N THR A 426 -6.87 9.26 -11.20
CA THR A 426 -7.19 9.98 -9.97
C THR A 426 -5.93 10.13 -9.13
N ALA A 427 -5.82 11.25 -8.43
CA ALA A 427 -4.88 11.47 -7.35
C ALA A 427 -5.61 11.89 -6.08
N LEU A 428 -4.91 11.82 -4.96
CA LEU A 428 -5.33 12.36 -3.67
C LEU A 428 -4.68 13.73 -3.44
N SER A 429 -5.44 14.66 -2.89
CA SER A 429 -4.98 16.00 -2.51
C SER A 429 -5.48 16.31 -1.11
N GLY A 430 -4.62 16.82 -0.24
CA GLY A 430 -4.97 17.09 1.16
C GLY A 430 -3.83 17.78 1.89
N GLY A 431 -4.08 18.15 3.14
CA GLY A 431 -3.12 18.78 4.05
C GLY A 431 -3.51 18.49 5.49
N GLY A 432 -3.08 19.35 6.41
CA GLY A 432 -3.40 19.20 7.84
C GLY A 432 -2.44 18.27 8.55
N LEU A 433 -2.96 17.44 9.46
CA LEU A 433 -2.19 16.48 10.25
C LEU A 433 -2.50 15.05 9.83
N ILE A 434 -1.49 14.21 9.89
CA ILE A 434 -1.62 12.75 9.78
C ILE A 434 -1.12 12.10 11.06
N PHE A 435 -1.91 11.17 11.57
CA PHE A 435 -1.61 10.33 12.73
C PHE A 435 -1.18 8.96 12.22
N ARG A 436 0.10 8.66 12.33
CA ARG A 436 0.71 7.45 11.78
C ARG A 436 0.97 6.47 12.93
N SER A 437 0.63 5.21 12.71
CA SER A 437 1.12 4.10 13.51
C SER A 437 2.64 4.11 13.57
N ASP A 438 3.18 3.84 14.75
CA ASP A 438 4.61 3.78 14.97
C ASP A 438 4.90 2.72 16.05
N SER A 439 4.82 1.45 15.67
CA SER A 439 4.98 0.34 16.61
C SER A 439 6.42 -0.14 16.73
N ASN A 440 6.73 -0.77 17.87
CA ASN A 440 7.98 -1.50 18.07
C ASN A 440 8.08 -2.78 17.21
N GLY A 441 7.01 -3.13 16.49
CA GLY A 441 6.97 -4.27 15.61
C GLY A 441 7.18 -3.95 14.14
N GLU A 442 7.08 -2.71 13.66
CA GLU A 442 6.97 -2.42 12.22
C GLU A 442 8.23 -2.66 11.39
N ASP A 443 9.41 -2.46 11.95
CA ASP A 443 10.68 -2.52 11.22
C ASP A 443 11.64 -3.54 11.86
N LEU A 444 11.14 -4.74 12.14
CA LEU A 444 11.93 -5.83 12.70
C LEU A 444 12.73 -6.55 11.59
N ALA A 445 13.92 -7.06 11.91
CA ALA A 445 14.75 -7.76 10.93
C ALA A 445 13.99 -8.95 10.30
N GLY A 446 13.78 -8.92 8.98
CA GLY A 446 13.00 -9.95 8.26
C GLY A 446 11.47 -9.79 8.35
N TYR A 447 10.97 -8.68 8.91
CA TYR A 447 9.56 -8.35 9.01
C TYR A 447 9.32 -6.87 8.66
N ALA A 448 8.69 -6.64 7.51
CA ALA A 448 8.18 -5.32 7.18
C ALA A 448 6.69 -5.23 7.53
N GLY A 449 6.36 -4.35 8.48
CA GLY A 449 4.99 -4.00 8.86
C GLY A 449 4.31 -3.00 7.93
N ALA A 450 4.87 -2.78 6.73
CA ALA A 450 4.40 -1.79 5.78
C ALA A 450 2.91 -1.99 5.44
N GLY A 451 2.10 -0.98 5.75
CA GLY A 451 0.65 -0.99 5.52
C GLY A 451 -0.16 -1.90 6.43
N LEU A 452 0.42 -2.54 7.46
CA LEU A 452 -0.33 -3.37 8.40
C LEU A 452 -1.17 -2.54 9.36
N TYR A 453 -0.58 -1.48 9.89
CA TYR A 453 -1.21 -0.56 10.83
C TYR A 453 -1.67 0.70 10.12
N ASP A 454 -2.63 1.40 10.70
CA ASP A 454 -3.29 2.52 10.02
C ASP A 454 -2.48 3.81 10.14
N SER A 455 -2.59 4.65 9.12
CA SER A 455 -2.25 6.07 9.19
C SER A 455 -3.50 6.85 8.81
N VAL A 456 -3.91 7.78 9.67
CA VAL A 456 -5.21 8.45 9.59
C VAL A 456 -4.98 9.95 9.46
N MET A 457 -5.42 10.53 8.35
CA MET A 457 -5.43 11.99 8.18
C MET A 457 -6.59 12.60 8.94
N LEU A 458 -6.34 13.72 9.62
CA LEU A 458 -7.38 14.49 10.31
C LEU A 458 -8.46 14.97 9.35
N ASP A 459 -8.01 15.58 8.25
CA ASP A 459 -8.84 15.99 7.14
C ASP A 459 -8.71 14.93 6.04
N PRO A 460 -9.76 14.15 5.73
CA PRO A 460 -9.69 13.14 4.69
C PRO A 460 -9.25 13.77 3.36
N PRO A 461 -8.33 13.13 2.61
CA PRO A 461 -7.89 13.66 1.34
C PRO A 461 -9.05 13.66 0.34
N ARG A 462 -9.09 14.69 -0.51
CA ARG A 462 -10.03 14.74 -1.63
C ARG A 462 -9.45 14.02 -2.84
N GLU A 463 -10.30 13.29 -3.54
CA GLU A 463 -9.97 12.77 -4.86
C GLU A 463 -10.00 13.89 -5.90
N VAL A 464 -9.00 13.90 -6.78
CA VAL A 464 -8.88 14.84 -7.88
C VAL A 464 -8.61 14.08 -9.17
N HIS A 465 -9.37 14.40 -10.22
CA HIS A 465 -9.13 13.86 -11.55
C HIS A 465 -7.89 14.48 -12.17
N LEU A 466 -7.03 13.63 -12.72
CA LEU A 466 -5.77 14.06 -13.32
C LEU A 466 -5.96 14.45 -14.78
N ASN A 467 -5.58 15.68 -15.10
CA ASN A 467 -5.45 16.15 -16.48
C ASN A 467 -3.97 16.19 -16.89
N TYR A 468 -3.54 15.14 -17.57
CA TYR A 468 -2.17 15.03 -18.05
C TYR A 468 -1.82 15.96 -19.21
N ALA A 469 -2.78 16.65 -19.84
CA ALA A 469 -2.48 17.58 -20.93
C ALA A 469 -1.62 18.77 -20.46
N ASP A 470 -1.78 19.17 -19.20
CA ASP A 470 -1.10 20.32 -18.60
C ASP A 470 0.00 19.92 -17.60
N GLU A 471 0.27 18.62 -17.46
CA GLU A 471 1.22 18.10 -16.49
C GLU A 471 2.67 18.36 -16.92
N LYS A 472 3.35 19.26 -16.20
CA LYS A 472 4.76 19.62 -16.45
C LYS A 472 5.67 18.40 -16.49
N ILE A 473 5.44 17.42 -15.62
CA ILE A 473 6.26 16.21 -15.59
C ILE A 473 6.25 15.44 -16.93
N LEU A 474 5.21 15.60 -17.75
CA LEU A 474 5.14 14.98 -19.09
C LEU A 474 5.71 15.88 -20.19
N TRP A 475 5.34 17.15 -20.19
CA TRP A 475 5.56 18.02 -21.35
C TRP A 475 6.78 18.92 -21.23
N ASP A 476 7.23 19.20 -20.00
CA ASP A 476 8.43 20.00 -19.74
C ASP A 476 9.61 19.06 -19.45
N ARG A 477 10.49 18.91 -20.46
CA ARG A 477 11.65 18.00 -20.39
C ARG A 477 12.68 18.45 -19.36
N ASP A 478 12.91 19.76 -19.24
CA ASP A 478 13.92 20.31 -18.34
C ASP A 478 13.45 20.21 -16.90
N PHE A 479 12.19 20.57 -16.63
CA PHE A 479 11.57 20.35 -15.33
C PHE A 479 11.62 18.88 -14.93
N ARG A 480 11.22 17.97 -15.83
CA ARG A 480 11.27 16.53 -15.56
C ARG A 480 12.69 16.08 -15.24
N LYS A 481 13.68 16.40 -16.10
CA LYS A 481 15.07 15.99 -15.87
C LYS A 481 15.58 16.50 -14.53
N HIS A 482 15.31 17.77 -14.22
CA HIS A 482 15.71 18.37 -12.95
C HIS A 482 15.08 17.66 -11.75
N LEU A 483 13.75 17.48 -11.74
CA LEU A 483 13.05 16.83 -10.62
C LEU A 483 13.52 15.39 -10.41
N LEU A 484 13.59 14.58 -11.48
CA LEU A 484 14.02 13.18 -11.37
C LEU A 484 15.47 13.08 -10.88
N THR A 485 16.36 13.96 -11.36
CA THR A 485 17.75 14.02 -10.89
C THR A 485 17.83 14.38 -9.40
N SER A 486 17.01 15.33 -8.95
CA SER A 486 16.95 15.70 -7.53
C SER A 486 16.42 14.55 -6.66
N ILE A 487 15.47 13.75 -7.15
CA ILE A 487 15.00 12.54 -6.48
C ILE A 487 16.12 11.50 -6.36
N VAL A 488 16.94 11.29 -7.40
CA VAL A 488 18.12 10.41 -7.33
C VAL A 488 19.09 10.89 -6.25
N LYS A 489 19.36 12.21 -6.20
CA LYS A 489 20.25 12.80 -5.18
C LYS A 489 19.73 12.59 -3.76
N ILE A 490 18.42 12.68 -3.53
CA ILE A 490 17.81 12.33 -2.23
C ILE A 490 18.18 10.88 -1.89
N GLY A 491 17.92 9.95 -2.81
CA GLY A 491 18.23 8.54 -2.60
C GLY A 491 19.69 8.27 -2.23
N THR A 492 20.64 8.87 -2.96
CA THR A 492 22.07 8.68 -2.71
C THR A 492 22.54 9.29 -1.39
N GLU A 493 22.07 10.49 -1.05
CA GLU A 493 22.44 11.16 0.20
C GLU A 493 21.86 10.41 1.42
N LEU A 494 20.61 9.93 1.32
CA LEU A 494 19.97 9.18 2.40
C LEU A 494 20.62 7.82 2.61
N GLU A 495 20.87 7.06 1.54
CA GLU A 495 21.57 5.77 1.64
C GLU A 495 22.94 5.92 2.30
N LYS A 496 23.69 6.97 1.93
CA LYS A 496 24.99 7.29 2.54
C LYS A 496 24.84 7.66 4.02
N ALA A 497 23.84 8.47 4.37
CA ALA A 497 23.61 8.89 5.76
C ALA A 497 23.17 7.73 6.68
N MET A 498 22.42 6.78 6.13
CA MET A 498 21.88 5.61 6.82
C MET A 498 22.85 4.41 6.80
N GLY A 499 23.77 4.34 5.84
CA GLY A 499 24.78 3.29 5.73
C GLY A 499 24.27 1.96 5.16
N SER A 500 23.05 1.92 4.65
CA SER A 500 22.43 0.74 4.03
C SER A 500 21.40 1.17 2.98
N PRO A 501 21.05 0.29 2.02
CA PRO A 501 19.98 0.56 1.06
C PRO A 501 18.67 0.98 1.73
N GLN A 502 17.96 1.95 1.15
CA GLN A 502 16.77 2.56 1.72
C GLN A 502 15.56 2.46 0.78
N ASP A 503 14.39 2.31 1.40
CA ASP A 503 13.07 2.60 0.84
C ASP A 503 12.62 3.95 1.39
N ILE A 504 12.44 4.94 0.51
CA ILE A 504 12.25 6.34 0.86
C ILE A 504 10.94 6.84 0.24
N GLU A 505 10.07 7.40 1.07
CA GLU A 505 8.87 8.12 0.63
C GLU A 505 9.13 9.63 0.73
N GLY A 506 8.80 10.37 -0.32
CA GLY A 506 9.00 11.80 -0.36
C GLY A 506 7.97 12.55 -1.19
N ALA A 507 8.06 13.88 -1.13
CA ALA A 507 7.14 14.79 -1.79
C ALA A 507 7.85 16.02 -2.35
N TYR A 508 7.32 16.53 -3.46
CA TYR A 508 7.65 17.81 -4.05
C TYR A 508 6.48 18.76 -3.88
N ALA A 509 6.68 19.84 -3.13
CA ALA A 509 5.67 20.87 -2.86
C ALA A 509 6.34 22.24 -2.80
N ASP A 510 5.72 23.25 -3.42
CA ASP A 510 6.23 24.64 -3.42
C ASP A 510 7.73 24.76 -3.73
N GLU A 511 8.16 24.05 -4.78
CA GLU A 511 9.56 24.01 -5.25
C GLU A 511 10.56 23.44 -4.24
N LYS A 512 10.07 22.75 -3.21
CA LYS A 512 10.87 22.12 -2.17
C LYS A 512 10.66 20.62 -2.19
N LEU A 513 11.72 19.91 -1.80
CA LEU A 513 11.71 18.47 -1.66
C LEU A 513 11.64 18.09 -0.20
N TYR A 514 10.80 17.12 0.09
CA TYR A 514 10.53 16.59 1.42
C TYR A 514 10.80 15.10 1.42
N VAL A 515 11.41 14.60 2.50
CA VAL A 515 11.38 13.19 2.87
C VAL A 515 10.36 13.05 3.99
N VAL A 516 9.35 12.22 3.76
CA VAL A 516 8.24 12.02 4.71
C VAL A 516 8.39 10.72 5.51
N GLN A 517 9.12 9.75 4.96
CA GLN A 517 9.45 8.49 5.62
C GLN A 517 10.69 7.88 4.97
N THR A 518 11.47 7.13 5.75
CA THR A 518 12.49 6.21 5.21
C THR A 518 12.56 4.96 6.09
N ARG A 519 13.00 3.86 5.50
CA ARG A 519 13.31 2.60 6.20
C ARG A 519 14.38 1.83 5.42
N PRO A 520 15.11 0.91 6.07
CA PRO A 520 15.99 -0.01 5.37
C PRO A 520 15.23 -0.78 4.28
N GLN A 521 15.81 -0.85 3.09
CA GLN A 521 15.32 -1.70 2.01
C GLN A 521 15.68 -3.15 2.32
N VAL A 522 14.66 -4.02 2.33
CA VAL A 522 14.79 -5.47 2.60
C VAL A 522 14.94 -6.26 1.31
#